data_AF-A0A968YYE1-F1
#
_entry.id   AF-A0A968YYE1-F1
#
_cell.length_a   1.000
_cell.length_b   1.000
_cell.length_c   1.000
_cell.angle_alpha   90.00
_cell.angle_beta   90.00
_cell.angle_gamma   90.00
#
_symmetry.space_group_name_H-M   'P 1'
#
loop_
_entity.id
_entity.type
_entity.pdbx_description
1 polymer ?
#
loop_
_entity_poly.entity_id
_entity_poly.type
_entity_poly.pdbx_seq_one_letter_code
_entity_poly.pdbx_strand_id
1 'polypeptide(L)'
;TWEWMIGGAIALTLGIVGLGVAQLNKRPTPPPTQSKKSPLQPGKVTALGRIEPAGEVIKVGGPSGERIDKLLVNEGQYVAAGQTIAILESHGERLADLEVAQSQLKDGLAQLDSAKKYGSAQISEARSRKLQAAEPKSKELAAQKATIARLNSELTFAKDDLDRYRQLQVSGAISKRELESKQLAYQTKVEEVQEARAQLAKLAEEQRTNLRNVDAQVRSAQADSARSQAQIQIETAHSSIKQAQAKLDRTIIRAPKPGQILKILLKEGESLEVSTGSGSSGGQGIVEMGNTKQMDVVAEIYETNVGRVRVGQTATITSSAFPGQIKGRVSQIGLKIGKMMSSVLTLLPILMFAS
;
A
#
# COMPACT_ATOMS: atom_id res chain seq x y z
N THR A 1 -42.50 86.93 5.36
CA THR A 1 -42.69 88.28 5.93
C THR A 1 -41.87 88.39 7.20
N TRP A 2 -40.85 89.24 7.15
CA TRP A 2 -40.25 90.03 8.25
C TRP A 2 -40.06 89.34 9.61
N GLU A 3 -38.88 88.77 9.91
CA GLU A 3 -37.71 89.39 10.56
C GLU A 3 -37.84 89.66 12.10
N TRP A 4 -36.66 89.58 12.75
CA TRP A 4 -36.25 90.05 14.09
C TRP A 4 -36.58 89.13 15.29
N MET A 5 -35.61 88.57 16.02
CA MET A 5 -34.37 89.07 16.64
C MET A 5 -34.55 89.48 18.11
N ILE A 6 -33.57 89.02 18.92
CA ILE A 6 -33.03 89.63 20.15
C ILE A 6 -33.97 89.57 21.37
N GLY A 7 -33.55 89.27 22.59
CA GLY A 7 -32.22 89.08 23.17
C GLY A 7 -32.26 89.44 24.65
N GLY A 8 -31.22 89.02 25.40
CA GLY A 8 -30.85 89.56 26.71
C GLY A 8 -31.63 89.00 27.90
N ALA A 9 -31.11 88.93 29.12
CA ALA A 9 -29.76 89.11 29.64
C ALA A 9 -29.86 88.90 31.18
N ILE A 10 -28.89 88.15 31.74
CA ILE A 10 -28.17 88.48 32.99
C ILE A 10 -28.83 88.23 34.38
N ALA A 11 -27.98 87.64 35.25
CA ALA A 11 -27.89 87.65 36.73
C ALA A 11 -28.94 86.85 37.53
N LEU A 12 -28.63 85.72 38.17
CA LEU A 12 -27.67 85.45 39.26
C LEU A 12 -28.00 86.26 40.52
N THR A 13 -28.73 85.65 41.47
CA THR A 13 -28.55 85.80 42.94
C THR A 13 -29.55 84.94 43.74
N LEU A 14 -29.02 84.23 44.75
CA LEU A 14 -29.63 83.90 46.05
C LEU A 14 -30.90 83.01 46.03
N GLY A 15 -30.95 81.82 46.62
CA GLY A 15 -30.39 81.46 47.91
C GLY A 15 -31.54 80.95 48.79
N ILE A 16 -31.50 79.66 49.13
CA ILE A 16 -32.08 79.05 50.34
C ILE A 16 -33.63 79.14 50.45
N VAL A 17 -34.29 78.02 50.17
CA VAL A 17 -35.27 77.31 51.04
C VAL A 17 -36.01 76.33 50.12
N GLY A 18 -35.50 75.11 50.08
CA GLY A 18 -36.08 73.94 49.43
C GLY A 18 -35.59 72.67 50.13
N LEU A 19 -35.47 72.74 51.45
CA LEU A 19 -35.28 71.60 52.34
C LEU A 19 -36.65 70.96 52.53
N GLY A 20 -36.87 69.82 51.87
CA GLY A 20 -38.07 69.02 52.10
C GLY A 20 -38.29 68.00 51.00
N VAL A 21 -37.90 66.75 51.29
CA VAL A 21 -38.24 65.53 50.53
C VAL A 21 -37.29 65.16 49.37
N ALA A 22 -36.02 64.89 49.68
CA ALA A 22 -35.17 63.99 48.85
C ALA A 22 -34.08 63.26 49.66
N GLN A 23 -34.33 63.02 50.96
CA GLN A 23 -33.55 62.07 51.76
C GLN A 23 -34.51 61.11 52.46
N LEU A 24 -34.87 60.01 51.79
CA LEU A 24 -35.35 58.76 52.39
C LEU A 24 -35.57 57.71 51.29
N ASN A 25 -34.47 57.24 50.70
CA ASN A 25 -34.37 55.87 50.16
C ASN A 25 -32.92 55.55 49.74
N LYS A 26 -31.98 55.68 50.67
CA LYS A 26 -30.73 54.92 50.61
C LYS A 26 -30.90 53.72 51.52
N ARG A 27 -31.40 52.61 50.97
CA ARG A 27 -31.31 51.32 51.64
C ARG A 27 -29.82 51.02 51.84
N PRO A 28 -29.33 50.75 53.06
CA PRO A 28 -27.98 50.23 53.21
C PRO A 28 -27.90 48.91 52.45
N THR A 29 -27.01 48.85 51.45
CA THR A 29 -26.61 47.59 50.84
C THR A 29 -26.08 46.69 51.97
N PRO A 30 -26.59 45.46 52.14
CA PRO A 30 -25.95 44.53 53.04
C PRO A 30 -24.49 44.37 52.60
N PRO A 31 -23.52 44.30 53.52
CA PRO A 31 -22.16 43.92 53.16
C PRO A 31 -22.23 42.63 52.34
N PRO A 32 -21.33 42.42 51.35
CA PRO A 32 -21.31 41.18 50.60
C PRO A 32 -21.31 40.04 51.61
N THR A 33 -22.35 39.22 51.57
CA THR A 33 -22.41 37.98 52.32
C THR A 33 -21.16 37.23 51.92
N GLN A 34 -20.13 37.30 52.78
CA GLN A 34 -19.01 36.41 52.74
C GLN A 34 -19.67 35.04 52.85
N SER A 35 -19.75 34.34 51.72
CA SER A 35 -19.99 32.92 51.72
C SER A 35 -19.01 32.38 52.75
N LYS A 36 -19.53 31.90 53.89
CA LYS A 36 -18.74 31.21 54.89
C LYS A 36 -18.01 30.14 54.11
N LYS A 37 -16.72 30.37 53.83
CA LYS A 37 -15.79 29.30 53.54
C LYS A 37 -15.98 28.35 54.71
N SER A 38 -16.57 27.20 54.42
CA SER A 38 -16.53 26.07 55.33
C SER A 38 -15.08 25.97 55.83
N PRO A 39 -14.83 25.82 57.14
CA PRO A 39 -13.47 25.77 57.65
C PRO A 39 -12.70 24.73 56.84
N LEU A 40 -11.62 25.15 56.16
CA LEU A 40 -10.66 24.19 55.61
C LEU A 40 -10.17 23.39 56.81
N GLN A 41 -10.63 22.15 56.94
CA GLN A 41 -10.00 21.21 57.84
C GLN A 41 -8.51 21.16 57.45
N PRO A 42 -7.58 21.44 58.37
CA PRO A 42 -6.15 21.38 58.06
C PRO A 42 -5.78 19.92 57.80
N GLY A 43 -5.84 19.50 56.54
CA GLY A 43 -5.48 18.14 56.14
C GLY A 43 -6.11 17.61 54.85
N LYS A 44 -7.26 18.14 54.40
CA LYS A 44 -7.94 17.61 53.21
C LYS A 44 -7.79 18.55 52.01
N VAL A 45 -7.27 18.03 50.90
CA VAL A 45 -7.24 18.71 49.61
C VAL A 45 -8.54 18.39 48.88
N THR A 46 -9.32 19.42 48.58
CA THR A 46 -10.57 19.30 47.81
C THR A 46 -10.38 19.93 46.44
N ALA A 47 -10.89 19.28 45.41
CA ALA A 47 -10.79 19.72 44.03
C ALA A 47 -12.09 19.42 43.30
N LEU A 48 -12.42 20.25 42.32
CA LEU A 48 -13.44 19.91 41.34
C LEU A 48 -12.82 18.94 40.33
N GLY A 49 -13.62 18.01 39.83
CA GLY A 49 -13.17 17.08 38.81
C GLY A 49 -14.28 16.69 37.88
N ARG A 50 -13.89 16.21 36.70
CA ARG A 50 -14.79 15.63 35.71
C ARG A 50 -14.57 14.13 35.64
N ILE A 51 -15.63 13.40 35.32
CA ILE A 51 -15.59 11.96 35.11
C ILE A 51 -15.42 11.73 33.62
N GLU A 52 -14.43 10.95 33.24
CA GLU A 52 -14.17 10.54 31.85
C GLU A 52 -13.94 9.03 31.78
N PRO A 53 -14.27 8.36 30.66
CA PRO A 53 -13.96 6.94 30.47
C PRO A 53 -12.46 6.70 30.61
N ALA A 54 -12.08 5.56 31.17
CA ALA A 54 -10.68 5.27 31.45
C ALA A 54 -9.83 5.25 30.17
N GLY A 55 -8.68 5.92 30.25
CA GLY A 55 -7.84 6.22 29.10
C GLY A 55 -8.38 7.38 28.26
N GLU A 56 -7.97 7.48 27.00
CA GLU A 56 -8.38 8.60 26.15
C GLU A 56 -9.66 8.28 25.36
N VAL A 57 -10.59 9.24 25.38
CA VAL A 57 -11.67 9.36 24.40
C VAL A 57 -11.04 9.64 23.05
N ILE A 58 -11.23 8.72 22.11
CA ILE A 58 -10.68 8.86 20.77
C ILE A 58 -11.76 9.38 19.82
N LYS A 59 -11.34 10.25 18.90
CA LYS A 59 -12.15 10.69 17.77
C LYS A 59 -11.85 9.78 16.59
N VAL A 60 -12.82 8.98 16.17
CA VAL A 60 -12.68 8.14 14.98
C VAL A 60 -12.95 9.02 13.77
N GLY A 61 -11.91 9.33 13.00
CA GLY A 61 -11.99 10.14 11.79
C GLY A 61 -11.89 9.32 10.50
N GLY A 62 -12.06 10.01 9.38
CA GLY A 62 -11.90 9.45 8.04
C GLY A 62 -10.99 10.32 7.15
N PRO A 63 -10.74 9.88 5.91
CA PRO A 63 -10.09 10.72 4.91
C PRO A 63 -10.85 12.05 4.70
N SER A 64 -10.09 13.13 4.51
CA SER A 64 -10.61 14.48 4.35
C SER A 64 -11.38 14.68 3.05
N GLY A 65 -12.45 15.49 3.07
CA GLY A 65 -13.23 15.87 1.89
C GLY A 65 -14.29 14.84 1.48
N GLU A 66 -14.43 13.75 2.22
CA GLU A 66 -15.42 12.71 1.99
C GLU A 66 -16.72 13.00 2.75
N ARG A 67 -17.85 12.54 2.24
CA ARG A 67 -19.16 12.66 2.87
C ARG A 67 -19.62 11.34 3.46
N ILE A 68 -20.34 11.38 4.57
CA ILE A 68 -20.95 10.19 5.16
C ILE A 68 -22.20 9.82 4.35
N ASP A 69 -22.21 8.63 3.75
CA ASP A 69 -23.40 8.06 3.12
C ASP A 69 -24.30 7.43 4.18
N LYS A 70 -23.72 6.54 5.01
CA LYS A 70 -24.45 5.80 6.05
C LYS A 70 -23.70 5.78 7.37
N LEU A 71 -24.41 6.03 8.45
CA LEU A 71 -23.94 5.89 9.82
C LEU A 71 -24.60 4.66 10.45
N LEU A 72 -23.80 3.66 10.79
CA LEU A 72 -24.28 2.34 11.22
C LEU A 72 -24.31 2.17 12.75
N VAL A 73 -24.09 3.25 13.50
CA VAL A 73 -24.01 3.24 14.96
C VAL A 73 -24.80 4.38 15.58
N ASN A 74 -25.25 4.16 16.81
CA ASN A 74 -25.99 5.15 17.59
C ASN A 74 -25.19 5.60 18.83
N GLU A 75 -25.49 6.79 19.36
CA GLU A 75 -24.97 7.22 20.65
C GLU A 75 -25.36 6.24 21.76
N GLY A 76 -24.42 5.94 22.65
CA GLY A 76 -24.59 4.94 23.70
C GLY A 76 -24.42 3.49 23.24
N GLN A 77 -24.26 3.21 21.95
CA GLN A 77 -24.02 1.84 21.46
C GLN A 77 -22.60 1.38 21.79
N TYR A 78 -22.46 0.13 22.24
CA TYR A 78 -21.15 -0.53 22.34
C TYR A 78 -20.75 -1.12 20.98
N VAL A 79 -19.50 -0.88 20.57
CA VAL A 79 -18.91 -1.39 19.33
C VAL A 79 -17.68 -2.24 19.63
N ALA A 80 -17.51 -3.33 18.88
CA ALA A 80 -16.31 -4.15 18.91
C ALA A 80 -15.19 -3.55 18.05
N ALA A 81 -13.94 -3.94 18.27
CA ALA A 81 -12.85 -3.59 17.36
C ALA A 81 -13.13 -4.12 15.95
N GLY A 82 -12.86 -3.30 14.93
CA GLY A 82 -13.09 -3.61 13.52
C GLY A 82 -14.53 -3.46 13.04
N GLN A 83 -15.49 -3.26 13.95
CA GLN A 83 -16.89 -3.04 13.61
C GLN A 83 -17.04 -1.77 12.79
N THR A 84 -17.84 -1.85 11.71
CA THR A 84 -18.12 -0.70 10.84
C THR A 84 -18.96 0.34 11.58
N ILE A 85 -18.49 1.57 11.55
CA ILE A 85 -19.13 2.76 12.12
C ILE A 85 -19.88 3.53 11.04
N ALA A 86 -19.21 3.78 9.91
CA ALA A 86 -19.78 4.57 8.82
C ALA A 86 -19.27 4.08 7.45
N ILE A 87 -20.06 4.34 6.42
CA ILE A 87 -19.71 4.15 5.01
C ILE A 87 -19.70 5.53 4.36
N LEU A 88 -18.65 5.84 3.61
CA LEU A 88 -18.51 7.10 2.88
C LEU A 88 -19.18 7.02 1.50
N GLU A 89 -19.61 8.17 0.98
CA GLU A 89 -20.30 8.30 -0.32
C GLU A 89 -19.49 7.72 -1.49
N SER A 90 -18.17 7.89 -1.47
CA SER A 90 -17.28 7.35 -2.52
C SER A 90 -17.20 5.82 -2.55
N HIS A 91 -17.78 5.10 -1.59
CA HIS A 91 -17.70 3.64 -1.52
C HIS A 91 -18.14 2.95 -2.83
N GLY A 92 -19.25 3.42 -3.42
CA GLY A 92 -19.75 2.87 -4.69
C GLY A 92 -18.77 3.07 -5.85
N GLU A 93 -18.20 4.27 -5.97
CA GLU A 93 -17.19 4.59 -6.98
C GLU A 93 -15.91 3.77 -6.76
N ARG A 94 -15.42 3.64 -5.52
CA ARG A 94 -14.23 2.84 -5.20
C ARG A 94 -14.44 1.34 -5.46
N LEU A 95 -15.66 0.85 -5.29
CA LEU A 95 -16.00 -0.52 -5.62
C LEU A 95 -15.94 -0.75 -7.13
N ALA A 96 -16.46 0.20 -7.92
CA ALA A 96 -16.36 0.18 -9.37
C ALA A 96 -14.89 0.28 -9.84
N ASP A 97 -14.07 1.14 -9.22
CA ASP A 97 -12.62 1.22 -9.48
C ASP A 97 -11.93 -0.14 -9.30
N LEU A 98 -12.29 -0.87 -8.24
CA LEU A 98 -11.76 -2.20 -7.96
C LEU A 98 -12.18 -3.21 -9.04
N GLU A 99 -13.44 -3.18 -9.45
CA GLU A 99 -13.97 -4.06 -10.51
C GLU A 99 -13.28 -3.79 -11.86
N VAL A 100 -13.01 -2.52 -12.19
CA VAL A 100 -12.24 -2.14 -13.38
C VAL A 100 -10.82 -2.68 -13.29
N ALA A 101 -10.14 -2.54 -12.15
CA ALA A 101 -8.79 -3.07 -11.95
C ALA A 101 -8.75 -4.61 -12.05
N GLN A 102 -9.77 -5.30 -11.54
CA GLN A 102 -9.92 -6.75 -11.68
C GLN A 102 -10.16 -7.18 -13.14
N SER A 103 -10.94 -6.40 -13.88
CA SER A 103 -11.18 -6.63 -15.31
C SER A 103 -9.88 -6.48 -16.12
N GLN A 104 -9.07 -5.48 -15.81
CA GLN A 104 -7.74 -5.30 -16.43
C GLN A 104 -6.80 -6.49 -16.16
N LEU A 105 -6.84 -7.07 -14.96
CA LEU A 105 -6.08 -8.30 -14.67
C LEU A 105 -6.57 -9.47 -15.53
N LYS A 106 -7.89 -9.64 -15.66
CA LYS A 106 -8.48 -10.68 -16.51
C LYS A 106 -8.04 -10.53 -17.97
N ASP A 107 -8.04 -9.31 -18.49
CA ASP A 107 -7.59 -9.01 -19.86
C ASP A 107 -6.10 -9.33 -20.02
N GLY A 108 -5.26 -8.93 -19.05
CA GLY A 108 -3.83 -9.24 -19.04
C GLY A 108 -3.55 -10.75 -19.03
N LEU A 109 -4.33 -11.52 -18.26
CA LEU A 109 -4.23 -12.98 -18.23
C LEU A 109 -4.64 -13.62 -19.57
N ALA A 110 -5.70 -13.12 -20.21
CA ALA A 110 -6.13 -13.59 -21.52
C ALA A 110 -5.10 -13.27 -22.62
N GLN A 111 -4.47 -12.10 -22.55
CA GLN A 111 -3.36 -11.73 -23.44
C GLN A 111 -2.13 -12.61 -23.22
N LEU A 112 -1.79 -12.94 -21.97
CA LEU A 112 -0.70 -13.87 -21.66
C LEU A 112 -0.96 -15.28 -22.24
N ASP A 113 -2.18 -15.81 -22.09
CA ASP A 113 -2.54 -17.12 -22.65
C ASP A 113 -2.44 -17.11 -24.18
N SER A 114 -2.97 -16.06 -24.82
CA SER A 114 -2.87 -15.88 -26.27
C SER A 114 -1.41 -15.77 -26.74
N ALA A 115 -0.58 -15.02 -26.03
CA ALA A 115 0.85 -14.87 -26.32
C ALA A 115 1.60 -16.20 -26.14
N LYS A 116 1.30 -16.98 -25.10
CA LYS A 116 1.87 -18.33 -24.89
C LYS A 116 1.47 -19.29 -25.99
N LYS A 117 0.20 -19.31 -26.39
CA LYS A 117 -0.30 -20.12 -27.51
C LYS A 117 0.42 -19.76 -28.80
N TYR A 118 0.50 -18.46 -29.12
CA TYR A 118 1.22 -17.98 -30.29
C TYR A 118 2.70 -18.35 -30.27
N GLY A 119 3.39 -18.12 -29.15
CA GLY A 119 4.80 -18.49 -28.98
C GLY A 119 5.03 -20.00 -29.11
N SER A 120 4.15 -20.82 -28.53
CA SER A 120 4.23 -22.29 -28.67
C SER A 120 4.01 -22.75 -30.12
N ALA A 121 3.11 -22.10 -30.86
CA ALA A 121 2.86 -22.38 -32.27
C ALA A 121 4.08 -22.01 -33.12
N GLN A 122 4.70 -20.85 -32.89
CA GLN A 122 5.93 -20.45 -33.56
C GLN A 122 7.10 -21.41 -33.27
N ILE A 123 7.25 -21.85 -32.02
CA ILE A 123 8.27 -22.85 -31.65
C ILE A 123 8.02 -24.18 -32.38
N SER A 124 6.76 -24.61 -32.44
CA SER A 124 6.37 -25.83 -33.15
C SER A 124 6.67 -25.73 -34.65
N GLU A 125 6.37 -24.59 -35.28
CA GLU A 125 6.67 -24.32 -36.67
C GLU A 125 8.19 -24.25 -36.93
N ALA A 126 8.96 -23.60 -36.07
CA ALA A 126 10.41 -23.56 -36.19
C ALA A 126 11.04 -24.97 -36.07
N ARG A 127 10.49 -25.82 -35.19
CA ARG A 127 10.91 -27.22 -35.07
C ARG A 127 10.54 -28.06 -36.29
N SER A 128 9.35 -27.88 -36.86
CA SER A 128 8.95 -28.60 -38.07
C SER A 128 9.82 -28.22 -39.26
N ARG A 129 10.15 -26.93 -39.43
CA ARG A 129 11.11 -26.45 -40.44
C ARG A 129 12.51 -27.06 -40.22
N LYS A 130 12.96 -27.21 -38.96
CA LYS A 130 14.22 -27.91 -38.65
C LYS A 130 14.23 -29.35 -39.15
N LEU A 131 13.16 -30.10 -38.88
CA LEU A 131 13.03 -31.49 -39.31
C LEU A 131 13.02 -31.59 -40.84
N GLN A 132 12.22 -30.74 -41.51
CA GLN A 132 12.13 -30.69 -42.96
C GLN A 132 13.47 -30.30 -43.62
N ALA A 133 14.28 -29.46 -42.97
CA ALA A 133 15.60 -29.07 -43.45
C ALA A 133 16.68 -30.14 -43.20
N ALA A 134 16.53 -30.94 -42.14
CA ALA A 134 17.50 -31.97 -41.74
C ALA A 134 17.35 -33.28 -42.53
N GLU A 135 16.12 -33.72 -42.75
CA GLU A 135 15.76 -34.97 -43.43
C GLU A 135 16.44 -35.15 -44.81
N PRO A 136 16.27 -34.25 -45.80
CA PRO A 136 16.81 -34.44 -47.14
C PRO A 136 18.35 -34.45 -47.13
N LYS A 137 18.98 -33.53 -46.38
CA LYS A 137 20.44 -33.48 -46.26
C LYS A 137 21.01 -34.73 -45.58
N SER A 138 20.28 -35.33 -44.64
CA SER A 138 20.71 -36.59 -44.02
C SER A 138 20.73 -37.76 -45.01
N LYS A 139 19.72 -37.84 -45.89
CA LYS A 139 19.62 -38.85 -46.96
C LYS A 139 20.71 -38.64 -48.01
N GLU A 140 21.01 -37.40 -48.36
CA GLU A 140 22.09 -37.05 -49.29
C GLU A 140 23.47 -37.43 -48.75
N LEU A 141 23.74 -37.14 -47.48
CA LEU A 141 24.98 -37.58 -46.81
C LEU A 141 25.09 -39.10 -46.73
N ALA A 142 23.98 -39.81 -46.50
CA ALA A 142 23.98 -41.27 -46.49
C ALA A 142 24.30 -41.84 -47.89
N ALA A 143 23.71 -41.26 -48.95
CA ALA A 143 24.01 -41.63 -50.33
C ALA A 143 25.49 -41.37 -50.69
N GLN A 144 26.04 -40.21 -50.32
CA GLN A 144 27.45 -39.91 -50.58
C GLN A 144 28.40 -40.84 -49.82
N LYS A 145 28.07 -41.22 -48.59
CA LYS A 145 28.83 -42.23 -47.83
C LYS A 145 28.81 -43.60 -48.51
N ALA A 146 27.68 -44.00 -49.08
CA ALA A 146 27.58 -45.24 -49.86
C ALA A 146 28.43 -45.18 -51.14
N THR A 147 28.47 -44.03 -51.83
CA THR A 147 29.35 -43.81 -52.98
C THR A 147 30.82 -43.94 -52.60
N ILE A 148 31.25 -43.32 -51.49
CA ILE A 148 32.62 -43.45 -50.98
C ILE A 148 32.94 -44.91 -50.62
N ALA A 149 32.00 -45.64 -50.02
CA ALA A 149 32.19 -47.06 -49.70
C ALA A 149 32.43 -47.89 -50.97
N ARG A 150 31.65 -47.67 -52.05
CA ARG A 150 31.88 -48.29 -53.36
C ARG A 150 33.26 -47.95 -53.92
N LEU A 151 33.62 -46.66 -53.93
CA LEU A 151 34.92 -46.20 -54.47
C LEU A 151 36.12 -46.76 -53.67
N ASN A 152 35.99 -46.91 -52.35
CA ASN A 152 37.03 -47.54 -51.54
C ASN A 152 37.21 -49.03 -51.91
N SER A 153 36.14 -49.75 -52.24
CA SER A 153 36.24 -51.13 -52.72
C SER A 153 36.95 -51.21 -54.07
N GLU A 154 36.64 -50.29 -55.00
CA GLU A 154 37.33 -50.20 -56.29
C GLU A 154 38.81 -49.81 -56.15
N LEU A 155 39.12 -48.88 -55.24
CA LEU A 155 40.49 -48.51 -54.91
C LEU A 155 41.28 -49.69 -54.33
N THR A 156 40.65 -50.46 -53.44
CA THR A 156 41.26 -51.66 -52.85
C THR A 156 41.57 -52.67 -53.95
N PHE A 157 40.62 -52.94 -54.84
CA PHE A 157 40.84 -53.81 -55.99
C PHE A 157 41.97 -53.32 -56.90
N ALA A 158 42.01 -52.03 -57.23
CA ALA A 158 43.06 -51.44 -58.06
C ALA A 158 44.45 -51.50 -57.40
N LYS A 159 44.49 -51.37 -56.07
CA LYS A 159 45.71 -51.53 -55.28
C LYS A 159 46.23 -52.97 -55.34
N ASP A 160 45.36 -53.93 -55.05
CA ASP A 160 45.71 -55.35 -55.06
C ASP A 160 46.18 -55.78 -56.46
N ASP A 161 45.55 -55.25 -57.51
CA ASP A 161 45.96 -55.52 -58.89
C ASP A 161 47.34 -54.92 -59.20
N LEU A 162 47.59 -53.67 -58.83
CA LEU A 162 48.91 -53.06 -58.96
C LEU A 162 49.98 -53.86 -58.22
N ASP A 163 49.70 -54.32 -57.00
CA ASP A 163 50.65 -55.09 -56.20
C ASP A 163 50.93 -56.48 -56.81
N ARG A 164 49.93 -57.16 -57.39
CA ARG A 164 50.15 -58.38 -58.18
C ARG A 164 51.03 -58.13 -59.40
N TYR A 165 50.77 -57.07 -60.16
CA TYR A 165 51.54 -56.76 -61.38
C TYR A 165 52.99 -56.32 -61.04
N ARG A 166 53.21 -55.66 -59.90
CA ARG A 166 54.57 -55.39 -59.39
C ARG A 166 55.37 -56.68 -59.19
N GLN A 167 54.76 -57.71 -58.61
CA GLN A 167 55.43 -59.02 -58.43
C GLN A 167 55.74 -59.68 -59.78
N LEU A 168 54.82 -59.63 -60.73
CA LEU A 168 55.02 -60.18 -62.08
C LEU A 168 56.14 -59.48 -62.85
N GLN A 169 56.30 -58.16 -62.67
CA GLN A 169 57.39 -57.40 -63.28
C GLN A 169 58.76 -57.83 -62.75
N VAL A 170 58.87 -58.09 -61.44
CA VAL A 170 60.12 -58.60 -60.83
C VAL A 170 60.53 -59.93 -61.46
N SER A 171 59.56 -60.78 -61.82
CA SER A 171 59.81 -62.03 -62.55
C SER A 171 60.02 -61.87 -64.07
N GLY A 172 59.96 -60.65 -64.61
CA GLY A 172 60.15 -60.36 -66.04
C GLY A 172 58.96 -60.70 -66.94
N ALA A 173 57.81 -61.05 -66.37
CA ALA A 173 56.64 -61.57 -67.09
C ALA A 173 55.74 -60.51 -67.74
N ILE A 174 55.96 -59.22 -67.45
CA ILE A 174 55.18 -58.10 -68.00
C ILE A 174 56.07 -56.93 -68.43
N SER A 175 55.53 -56.08 -69.29
CA SER A 175 56.22 -54.86 -69.74
C SER A 175 56.13 -53.72 -68.72
N LYS A 176 57.11 -52.80 -68.76
CA LYS A 176 57.06 -51.57 -67.95
C LYS A 176 55.80 -50.74 -68.20
N ARG A 177 55.33 -50.68 -69.45
CA ARG A 177 54.13 -49.96 -69.86
C ARG A 177 52.86 -50.51 -69.18
N GLU A 178 52.74 -51.83 -69.04
CA GLU A 178 51.61 -52.44 -68.34
C GLU A 178 51.59 -52.08 -66.86
N LEU A 179 52.74 -52.08 -66.20
CA LEU A 179 52.84 -51.63 -64.80
C LEU A 179 52.43 -50.15 -64.66
N GLU A 180 52.98 -49.28 -65.51
CA GLU A 180 52.66 -47.84 -65.51
C GLU A 180 51.15 -47.61 -65.73
N SER A 181 50.50 -48.42 -66.57
CA SER A 181 49.04 -48.38 -66.75
C SER A 181 48.27 -48.77 -65.47
N LYS A 182 48.69 -49.81 -64.76
CA LYS A 182 48.07 -50.20 -63.47
C LYS A 182 48.32 -49.16 -62.39
N GLN A 183 49.49 -48.53 -62.39
CA GLN A 183 49.83 -47.48 -61.44
C GLN A 183 48.99 -46.23 -61.68
N LEU A 184 48.78 -45.85 -62.94
CA LEU A 184 47.86 -44.78 -63.31
C LEU A 184 46.43 -45.10 -62.87
N ALA A 185 45.95 -46.33 -63.12
CA ALA A 185 44.60 -46.74 -62.70
C ALA A 185 44.40 -46.66 -61.18
N TYR A 186 45.40 -47.08 -60.39
CA TYR A 186 45.37 -46.90 -58.93
C TYR A 186 45.37 -45.42 -58.53
N GLN A 187 46.21 -44.59 -59.13
CA GLN A 187 46.24 -43.14 -58.86
C GLN A 187 44.91 -42.47 -59.16
N THR A 188 44.29 -42.76 -60.31
CA THR A 188 42.95 -42.26 -60.65
C THR A 188 41.93 -42.65 -59.59
N LYS A 189 41.95 -43.88 -59.08
CA LYS A 189 41.03 -44.30 -58.00
C LYS A 189 41.30 -43.62 -56.67
N VAL A 190 42.57 -43.29 -56.37
CA VAL A 190 42.90 -42.47 -55.19
C VAL A 190 42.27 -41.09 -55.33
N GLU A 191 42.42 -40.45 -56.49
CA GLU A 191 41.87 -39.13 -56.77
C GLU A 191 40.34 -39.13 -56.70
N GLU A 192 39.67 -40.11 -57.31
CA GLU A 192 38.20 -40.27 -57.23
C GLU A 192 37.70 -40.39 -55.78
N VAL A 193 38.40 -41.16 -54.93
CA VAL A 193 38.05 -41.28 -53.50
C VAL A 193 38.27 -39.95 -52.78
N GLN A 194 39.36 -39.22 -53.08
CA GLN A 194 39.64 -37.92 -52.47
C GLN A 194 38.58 -36.88 -52.87
N GLU A 195 38.20 -36.81 -54.14
CA GLU A 195 37.13 -35.95 -54.63
C GLU A 195 35.80 -36.26 -53.92
N ALA A 196 35.42 -37.54 -53.84
CA ALA A 196 34.18 -37.95 -53.17
C ALA A 196 34.19 -37.60 -51.66
N ARG A 197 35.34 -37.70 -50.99
CA ARG A 197 35.52 -37.28 -49.59
C ARG A 197 35.44 -35.77 -49.42
N ALA A 198 36.04 -34.99 -50.32
CA ALA A 198 35.94 -33.54 -50.32
C ALA A 198 34.48 -33.08 -50.50
N GLN A 199 33.74 -33.72 -51.40
CA GLN A 199 32.30 -33.49 -51.57
C GLN A 199 31.53 -33.80 -50.28
N LEU A 200 31.78 -34.94 -49.62
CA LEU A 200 31.15 -35.28 -48.34
C LEU A 200 31.42 -34.22 -47.26
N ALA A 201 32.67 -33.75 -47.16
CA ALA A 201 33.04 -32.70 -46.20
C ALA A 201 32.27 -31.40 -46.45
N LYS A 202 32.14 -30.99 -47.72
CA LYS A 202 31.34 -29.84 -48.11
C LYS A 202 29.86 -30.01 -47.71
N LEU A 203 29.24 -31.14 -48.06
CA LEU A 203 27.84 -31.40 -47.69
C LEU A 203 27.63 -31.39 -46.16
N ALA A 204 28.58 -31.95 -45.40
CA ALA A 204 28.52 -32.00 -43.94
C ALA A 204 28.60 -30.60 -43.31
N GLU A 205 29.48 -29.74 -43.81
CA GLU A 205 29.59 -28.35 -43.33
C GLU A 205 28.36 -27.50 -43.68
N GLU A 206 27.79 -27.70 -44.87
CA GLU A 206 26.53 -27.06 -45.24
C GLU A 206 25.37 -27.51 -44.34
N GLN A 207 25.29 -28.81 -44.00
CA GLN A 207 24.26 -29.31 -43.07
C GLN A 207 24.45 -28.71 -41.68
N ARG A 208 25.69 -28.66 -41.17
CA ARG A 208 26.01 -28.05 -39.86
C ARG A 208 25.60 -26.59 -39.80
N THR A 209 25.94 -25.83 -40.84
CA THR A 209 25.60 -24.40 -40.93
C THR A 209 24.08 -24.20 -40.97
N ASN A 210 23.38 -24.99 -41.77
CA ASN A 210 21.92 -24.94 -41.86
C ASN A 210 21.26 -25.27 -40.51
N LEU A 211 21.69 -26.33 -39.83
CA LEU A 211 21.17 -26.71 -38.51
C LEU A 211 21.44 -25.62 -37.47
N ARG A 212 22.63 -25.01 -37.47
CA ARG A 212 22.97 -23.90 -36.56
C ARG A 212 22.05 -22.69 -36.77
N ASN A 213 21.74 -22.34 -38.01
CA ASN A 213 20.84 -21.22 -38.34
C ASN A 213 19.41 -21.50 -37.87
N VAL A 214 18.90 -22.72 -38.11
CA VAL A 214 17.57 -23.09 -37.64
C VAL A 214 17.51 -23.17 -36.10
N ASP A 215 18.57 -23.67 -35.44
CA ASP A 215 18.64 -23.67 -33.98
C ASP A 215 18.73 -22.28 -33.36
N ALA A 216 19.32 -21.32 -34.07
CA ALA A 216 19.28 -19.92 -33.67
C ALA A 216 17.86 -19.35 -33.80
N GLN A 217 17.13 -19.67 -34.87
CA GLN A 217 15.73 -19.27 -35.05
C GLN A 217 14.81 -19.84 -33.98
N VAL A 218 14.94 -21.14 -33.65
CA VAL A 218 14.18 -21.78 -32.56
C VAL A 218 14.46 -21.09 -31.23
N ARG A 219 15.73 -20.79 -30.93
CA ARG A 219 16.12 -20.08 -29.70
C ARG A 219 15.56 -18.66 -29.64
N SER A 220 15.55 -17.93 -30.76
CA SER A 220 14.94 -16.60 -30.84
C SER A 220 13.44 -16.67 -30.54
N ALA A 221 12.70 -17.56 -31.21
CA ALA A 221 11.27 -17.74 -30.98
C ALA A 221 10.94 -18.13 -29.53
N GLN A 222 11.80 -18.92 -28.89
CA GLN A 222 11.67 -19.25 -27.46
C GLN A 222 11.90 -18.03 -26.56
N ALA A 223 12.92 -17.23 -26.84
CA ALA A 223 13.23 -16.03 -26.07
C ALA A 223 12.11 -14.98 -26.16
N ASP A 224 11.56 -14.77 -27.37
CA ASP A 224 10.47 -13.84 -27.62
C ASP A 224 9.18 -14.28 -26.90
N SER A 225 8.90 -15.59 -26.88
CA SER A 225 7.77 -16.14 -26.11
C SER A 225 7.95 -16.01 -24.59
N ALA A 226 9.19 -16.11 -24.07
CA ALA A 226 9.47 -16.04 -22.64
C ALA A 226 9.40 -14.61 -22.10
N ARG A 227 9.69 -13.61 -22.94
CA ARG A 227 9.71 -12.19 -22.59
C ARG A 227 8.37 -11.51 -22.88
N SER A 228 7.27 -12.11 -22.46
CA SER A 228 5.95 -11.59 -22.78
C SER A 228 5.70 -10.26 -22.05
N GLN A 229 5.47 -9.19 -22.81
CA GLN A 229 4.96 -7.90 -22.33
C GLN A 229 3.70 -8.06 -21.45
N ALA A 230 2.94 -9.15 -21.65
CA ALA A 230 1.78 -9.48 -20.85
C ALA A 230 2.11 -9.74 -19.37
N GLN A 231 3.33 -10.19 -19.04
CA GLN A 231 3.73 -10.40 -17.64
C GLN A 231 3.86 -9.07 -16.89
N ILE A 232 4.39 -8.04 -17.56
CA ILE A 232 4.48 -6.69 -17.00
C ILE A 232 3.07 -6.13 -16.77
N GLN A 233 2.16 -6.33 -17.73
CA GLN A 233 0.78 -5.89 -17.61
C GLN A 233 0.06 -6.55 -16.42
N ILE A 234 0.28 -7.85 -16.20
CA ILE A 234 -0.27 -8.57 -15.03
C ILE A 234 0.24 -7.97 -13.72
N GLU A 235 1.55 -7.70 -13.61
CA GLU A 235 2.13 -7.09 -12.41
C GLU A 235 1.56 -5.68 -12.15
N THR A 236 1.43 -4.87 -13.20
CA THR A 236 0.79 -3.56 -13.09
C THR A 236 -0.67 -3.66 -12.69
N ALA A 237 -1.42 -4.65 -13.21
CA ALA A 237 -2.82 -4.88 -12.86
C ALA A 237 -2.97 -5.33 -11.40
N HIS A 238 -2.08 -6.18 -10.89
CA HIS A 238 -2.04 -6.54 -9.47
C HIS A 238 -1.81 -5.33 -8.57
N SER A 239 -0.87 -4.46 -8.96
CA SER A 239 -0.61 -3.20 -8.24
C SER A 239 -1.84 -2.29 -8.25
N SER A 240 -2.52 -2.17 -9.39
CA SER A 240 -3.78 -1.42 -9.52
C SER A 240 -4.89 -1.98 -8.63
N ILE A 241 -5.07 -3.30 -8.58
CA ILE A 241 -6.03 -3.96 -7.67
C ILE A 241 -5.71 -3.64 -6.22
N LYS A 242 -4.44 -3.75 -5.82
CA LYS A 242 -4.02 -3.45 -4.44
C LYS A 242 -4.30 -2.00 -4.07
N GLN A 243 -4.04 -1.07 -5.00
CA GLN A 243 -4.33 0.34 -4.80
C GLN A 243 -5.84 0.61 -4.73
N ALA A 244 -6.63 0.01 -5.61
CA ALA A 244 -8.09 0.16 -5.63
C ALA A 244 -8.72 -0.42 -4.36
N GLN A 245 -8.27 -1.59 -3.90
CA GLN A 245 -8.69 -2.20 -2.64
C GLN A 245 -8.37 -1.30 -1.44
N ALA A 246 -7.15 -0.77 -1.36
CA ALA A 246 -6.78 0.14 -0.28
C ALA A 246 -7.62 1.43 -0.28
N LYS A 247 -8.01 1.93 -1.46
CA LYS A 247 -8.92 3.08 -1.56
C LYS A 247 -10.34 2.70 -1.11
N LEU A 248 -10.85 1.54 -1.51
CA LEU A 248 -12.14 1.01 -1.08
C LEU A 248 -12.19 0.82 0.44
N ASP A 249 -11.16 0.20 1.03
CA ASP A 249 -11.10 -0.01 2.48
C ASP A 249 -11.13 1.30 3.27
N ARG A 250 -10.57 2.38 2.71
CA ARG A 250 -10.60 3.72 3.32
C ARG A 250 -11.98 4.37 3.30
N THR A 251 -12.93 3.87 2.51
CA THR A 251 -14.33 4.33 2.50
C THR A 251 -15.17 3.70 3.62
N ILE A 252 -14.62 2.70 4.33
CA ILE A 252 -15.29 2.03 5.44
C ILE A 252 -14.61 2.44 6.73
N ILE A 253 -15.29 3.24 7.54
CA ILE A 253 -14.77 3.68 8.83
C ILE A 253 -15.07 2.62 9.88
N ARG A 254 -14.03 2.15 10.57
CA ARG A 254 -14.11 1.07 11.55
C ARG A 254 -13.64 1.52 12.92
N ALA A 255 -14.18 0.88 13.95
CA ALA A 255 -13.74 1.08 15.33
C ALA A 255 -12.31 0.53 15.53
N PRO A 256 -11.33 1.34 15.96
CA PRO A 256 -9.95 0.86 16.15
C PRO A 256 -9.77 0.02 17.42
N LYS A 257 -10.65 0.19 18.41
CA LYS A 257 -10.66 -0.54 19.69
C LYS A 257 -12.11 -0.79 20.12
N PRO A 258 -12.41 -1.78 20.98
CA PRO A 258 -13.76 -1.90 21.52
C PRO A 258 -14.08 -0.74 22.46
N GLY A 259 -15.32 -0.26 22.46
CA GLY A 259 -15.74 0.88 23.30
C GLY A 259 -17.19 1.29 23.05
N GLN A 260 -17.67 2.25 23.82
CA GLN A 260 -19.01 2.83 23.66
C GLN A 260 -18.91 4.14 22.87
N ILE A 261 -19.86 4.36 21.95
CA ILE A 261 -20.02 5.63 21.24
C ILE A 261 -20.56 6.66 22.23
N LEU A 262 -19.75 7.66 22.56
CA LEU A 262 -20.09 8.71 23.51
C LEU A 262 -20.87 9.84 22.85
N LYS A 263 -20.51 10.17 21.61
CA LYS A 263 -21.12 11.25 20.85
C LYS A 263 -20.93 11.05 19.35
N ILE A 264 -21.97 11.35 18.58
CA ILE A 264 -21.89 11.45 17.13
C ILE A 264 -21.56 12.92 16.78
N LEU A 265 -20.44 13.12 16.10
CA LEU A 265 -19.95 14.44 15.71
C LEU A 265 -20.40 14.84 14.31
N LEU A 266 -20.62 13.87 13.43
CA LEU A 266 -21.07 14.05 12.05
C LEU A 266 -22.24 13.11 11.74
N LYS A 267 -23.24 13.63 11.02
CA LYS A 267 -24.43 12.90 10.58
C LYS A 267 -24.32 12.48 9.11
N GLU A 268 -25.20 11.58 8.70
CA GLU A 268 -25.38 11.22 7.30
C GLU A 268 -25.62 12.47 6.44
N GLY A 269 -24.95 12.54 5.30
CA GLY A 269 -24.96 13.70 4.40
C GLY A 269 -23.96 14.82 4.76
N GLU A 270 -23.31 14.78 5.92
CA GLU A 270 -22.30 15.76 6.30
C GLU A 270 -20.90 15.38 5.80
N SER A 271 -20.09 16.40 5.47
CA SER A 271 -18.74 16.23 4.93
C SER A 271 -17.68 16.29 6.04
N LEU A 272 -16.65 15.45 5.92
CA LEU A 272 -15.44 15.44 6.73
C LEU A 272 -14.53 16.60 6.33
N GLU A 273 -14.69 17.75 6.98
CA GLU A 273 -13.78 18.87 6.82
C GLU A 273 -12.53 18.71 7.71
N VAL A 274 -11.36 19.05 7.15
CA VAL A 274 -10.16 19.29 7.93
C VAL A 274 -10.26 20.72 8.41
N SER A 275 -10.44 20.92 9.72
CA SER A 275 -10.36 22.25 10.31
C SER A 275 -8.94 22.79 10.11
N THR A 276 -8.76 23.64 9.10
CA THR A 276 -7.52 24.38 8.80
C THR A 276 -7.41 25.67 9.63
N GLY A 277 -8.31 25.86 10.61
CA GLY A 277 -8.27 26.98 11.54
C GLY A 277 -7.19 26.83 12.60
N SER A 278 -6.34 27.86 12.71
CA SER A 278 -5.28 27.99 13.72
C SER A 278 -5.85 27.92 15.14
N GLY A 279 -5.89 26.71 15.73
CA GLY A 279 -6.26 26.54 17.14
C GLY A 279 -6.78 25.16 17.56
N SER A 280 -7.20 24.29 16.63
CA SER A 280 -7.70 22.95 16.98
C SER A 280 -6.99 21.87 16.18
N SER A 281 -5.94 21.27 16.76
CA SER A 281 -5.07 20.27 16.13
C SER A 281 -5.70 18.87 16.00
N GLY A 282 -7.01 18.74 16.18
CA GLY A 282 -7.72 17.47 16.02
C GLY A 282 -8.70 17.59 14.86
N GLY A 283 -8.47 16.84 13.78
CA GLY A 283 -9.43 16.74 12.67
C GLY A 283 -10.83 16.41 13.17
N GLN A 284 -11.86 16.84 12.43
CA GLN A 284 -13.25 16.56 12.77
C GLN A 284 -13.47 15.05 12.68
N GLY A 285 -13.60 14.41 13.85
CA GLY A 285 -13.96 12.99 13.92
C GLY A 285 -15.43 12.80 13.53
N ILE A 286 -15.79 11.57 13.18
CA ILE A 286 -17.17 11.15 12.93
C ILE A 286 -17.88 10.84 14.24
N VAL A 287 -17.19 10.12 15.13
CA VAL A 287 -17.69 9.75 16.46
C VAL A 287 -16.61 9.90 17.52
N GLU A 288 -17.03 10.19 18.74
CA GLU A 288 -16.22 10.05 19.95
C GLU A 288 -16.51 8.70 20.59
N MET A 289 -15.47 7.93 20.89
CA MET A 289 -15.62 6.63 21.56
C MET A 289 -14.63 6.47 22.71
N GLY A 290 -15.10 5.81 23.77
CA GLY A 290 -14.32 5.57 24.98
C GLY A 290 -14.68 4.24 25.64
N ASN A 291 -13.81 3.77 26.53
CA ASN A 291 -14.09 2.56 27.31
C ASN A 291 -14.86 2.93 28.59
N THR A 292 -16.19 2.79 28.57
CA THR A 292 -17.06 3.15 29.70
C THR A 292 -17.15 2.09 30.80
N LYS A 293 -16.47 0.93 30.64
CA LYS A 293 -16.42 -0.11 31.68
C LYS A 293 -15.53 0.28 32.87
N GLN A 294 -14.61 1.21 32.65
CA GLN A 294 -13.74 1.77 33.67
C GLN A 294 -13.82 3.30 33.53
N MET A 295 -13.93 4.01 34.64
CA MET A 295 -14.10 5.46 34.63
C MET A 295 -13.04 6.11 35.53
N ASP A 296 -12.48 7.20 35.03
CA ASP A 296 -11.47 7.99 35.72
C ASP A 296 -12.05 9.34 36.11
N VAL A 297 -11.53 9.89 37.20
CA VAL A 297 -11.83 11.27 37.60
C VAL A 297 -10.58 12.10 37.39
N VAL A 298 -10.68 13.08 36.50
CA VAL A 298 -9.67 14.14 36.38
C VAL A 298 -10.04 15.25 37.34
N ALA A 299 -9.32 15.32 38.44
CA ALA A 299 -9.44 16.36 39.44
C ALA A 299 -8.47 17.50 39.14
N GLU A 300 -8.96 18.74 39.11
CA GLU A 300 -8.15 19.93 38.92
C GLU A 300 -7.73 20.50 40.27
N ILE A 301 -6.45 20.33 40.63
CA ILE A 301 -5.94 20.69 41.96
C ILE A 301 -5.11 21.97 41.87
N TYR A 302 -5.32 22.89 42.81
CA TYR A 302 -4.54 24.12 42.89
C TYR A 302 -3.06 23.85 43.04
N GLU A 303 -2.22 24.59 42.31
CA GLU A 303 -0.76 24.48 42.35
C GLU A 303 -0.22 24.56 43.78
N THR A 304 -0.78 25.46 44.60
CA THR A 304 -0.44 25.60 46.01
C THR A 304 -0.74 24.35 46.85
N ASN A 305 -1.61 23.46 46.37
CA ASN A 305 -2.02 22.23 47.04
C ASN A 305 -1.44 20.96 46.38
N VAL A 306 -0.88 21.04 45.17
CA VAL A 306 -0.40 19.84 44.45
C VAL A 306 0.72 19.10 45.20
N GLY A 307 1.61 19.86 45.87
CA GLY A 307 2.72 19.29 46.64
C GLY A 307 2.28 18.43 47.83
N ARG A 308 0.99 18.48 48.17
CA ARG A 308 0.37 17.68 49.25
C ARG A 308 -0.27 16.39 48.75
N VAL A 309 -0.30 16.14 47.44
CA VAL A 309 -0.92 14.96 46.83
C VAL A 309 0.16 14.00 46.34
N ARG A 310 -0.02 12.70 46.59
CA ARG A 310 0.88 11.65 46.10
C ARG A 310 0.12 10.55 45.36
N VAL A 311 0.78 9.94 44.39
CA VAL A 311 0.29 8.74 43.71
C VAL A 311 0.07 7.63 44.75
N GLY A 312 -1.05 6.89 44.62
CA GLY A 312 -1.50 5.84 45.53
C GLY A 312 -2.41 6.31 46.68
N GLN A 313 -2.49 7.63 46.92
CA GLN A 313 -3.32 8.21 47.97
C GLN A 313 -4.82 7.94 47.72
N THR A 314 -5.56 7.57 48.77
CA THR A 314 -7.00 7.36 48.67
C THR A 314 -7.73 8.69 48.57
N ALA A 315 -8.66 8.77 47.62
CA ALA A 315 -9.55 9.90 47.42
C ALA A 315 -11.01 9.45 47.58
N THR A 316 -11.88 10.38 47.94
CA THR A 316 -13.32 10.16 48.01
C THR A 316 -13.98 11.10 47.02
N ILE A 317 -14.72 10.52 46.09
CA ILE A 317 -15.39 11.19 44.99
C ILE A 317 -16.88 11.25 45.34
N THR A 318 -17.45 12.44 45.23
CA THR A 318 -18.87 12.70 45.47
C THR A 318 -19.45 13.46 44.30
N SER A 319 -20.59 13.04 43.77
CA SER A 319 -21.28 13.70 42.66
C SER A 319 -22.79 13.65 42.89
N SER A 320 -23.52 14.60 42.30
CA SER A 320 -24.97 14.51 42.19
C SER A 320 -25.42 13.50 41.14
N ALA A 321 -24.51 13.03 40.28
CA ALA A 321 -24.81 12.12 39.17
C ALA A 321 -24.96 10.65 39.60
N PHE A 322 -24.54 10.29 40.83
CA PHE A 322 -24.69 8.94 41.36
C PHE A 322 -24.95 8.99 42.89
N PRO A 323 -25.71 8.04 43.44
CA PRO A 323 -25.96 7.98 44.88
C PRO A 323 -24.73 7.47 45.64
N GLY A 324 -24.34 8.17 46.71
CA GLY A 324 -23.28 7.75 47.63
C GLY A 324 -21.89 8.33 47.36
N GLN A 325 -20.88 7.79 48.05
CA GLN A 325 -19.48 8.19 47.91
C GLN A 325 -18.68 7.06 47.26
N ILE A 326 -17.97 7.36 46.19
CA ILE A 326 -17.06 6.41 45.53
C ILE A 326 -15.65 6.64 46.07
N LYS A 327 -14.95 5.56 46.41
CA LYS A 327 -13.54 5.64 46.81
C LYS A 327 -12.66 5.33 45.62
N GLY A 328 -11.61 6.13 45.46
CA GLY A 328 -10.62 5.94 44.40
C GLY A 328 -9.20 6.09 44.92
N ARG A 329 -8.23 5.86 44.05
CA ARG A 329 -6.82 6.14 44.32
C ARG A 329 -6.26 7.06 43.26
N VAL A 330 -5.39 7.97 43.68
CA VAL A 330 -4.61 8.82 42.76
C VAL A 330 -3.68 7.92 41.95
N SER A 331 -3.85 7.89 40.63
CA SER A 331 -3.03 7.07 39.73
C SER A 331 -1.90 7.88 39.11
N GLN A 332 -2.16 9.12 38.76
CA GLN A 332 -1.20 9.98 38.09
C GLN A 332 -1.39 11.44 38.50
N ILE A 333 -0.27 12.15 38.61
CA ILE A 333 -0.22 13.61 38.74
C ILE A 333 0.32 14.14 37.41
N GLY A 334 -0.43 15.01 36.75
CA GLY A 334 -0.06 15.58 35.47
C GLY A 334 1.28 16.34 35.57
N LEU A 335 2.12 16.19 34.54
CA LEU A 335 3.43 16.86 34.49
C LEU A 335 3.34 18.28 33.91
N LYS A 336 2.18 18.67 33.39
CA LYS A 336 1.94 19.95 32.72
C LYS A 336 0.84 20.72 33.45
N ILE A 337 1.12 21.99 33.77
CA ILE A 337 0.15 22.92 34.37
C ILE A 337 -0.83 23.38 33.29
N GLY A 338 -2.12 23.21 33.52
CA GLY A 338 -3.19 23.62 32.60
C GLY A 338 -3.61 25.08 32.81
N LYS A 339 -4.11 25.74 31.75
CA LYS A 339 -4.73 27.07 31.85
C LYS A 339 -6.19 26.92 32.29
N MET A 340 -6.60 27.70 33.30
CA MET A 340 -7.94 27.68 33.88
C MET A 340 -9.02 28.13 32.87
N MET A 341 -10.19 27.49 32.87
CA MET A 341 -11.42 27.99 32.21
C MET A 341 -12.19 28.96 33.13
N SER A 342 -11.50 29.90 33.79
CA SER A 342 -12.05 31.14 34.39
C SER A 342 -10.97 31.78 35.29
N SER A 343 -10.94 33.11 35.37
CA SER A 343 -9.79 33.94 35.75
C SER A 343 -9.04 33.61 37.06
N VAL A 344 -7.71 33.50 36.91
CA VAL A 344 -6.58 33.61 37.87
C VAL A 344 -6.36 32.45 38.88
N LEU A 345 -5.09 31.98 38.87
CA LEU A 345 -4.40 30.91 39.64
C LEU A 345 -4.44 29.48 39.03
N THR A 346 -3.24 28.96 38.72
CA THR A 346 -2.94 27.74 37.94
C THR A 346 -3.22 26.42 38.69
N LEU A 347 -3.69 25.41 37.95
CA LEU A 347 -4.04 24.06 38.46
C LEU A 347 -3.25 22.96 37.74
N LEU A 348 -3.01 21.85 38.44
CA LEU A 348 -2.46 20.60 37.87
C LEU A 348 -3.55 19.51 37.82
N PRO A 349 -3.73 18.83 36.68
CA PRO A 349 -4.68 17.73 36.57
C PRO A 349 -4.15 16.50 37.31
N ILE A 350 -5.00 15.84 38.09
CA ILE A 350 -4.70 14.60 38.80
C ILE A 350 -5.73 13.56 38.39
N LEU A 351 -5.26 12.42 37.90
CA LEU A 351 -6.10 11.30 37.50
C LEU A 351 -6.33 10.40 38.72
N MET A 352 -7.59 10.07 38.97
CA MET A 352 -8.00 9.16 40.03
C MET A 352 -8.83 8.02 39.45
N PHE A 353 -8.47 6.77 39.74
CA PHE A 353 -9.30 5.63 39.39
C PHE A 353 -10.40 5.46 40.43
N ALA A 354 -11.65 5.37 39.98
CA ALA A 354 -12.75 4.84 40.76
C ALA A 354 -12.80 3.31 40.57
N SER A 355 -12.81 2.55 41.66
CA SER A 355 -12.91 1.07 41.63
C SER A 355 -14.30 0.58 42.01
#